data_AF-A0A955TA85-F1
#
_entry.id   AF-A0A955TA85-F1
#
_cell.length_a   1.000
_cell.length_b   1.000
_cell.length_c   1.000
_cell.angle_alpha   90.00
_cell.angle_beta   90.00
_cell.angle_gamma   90.00
#
_symmetry.space_group_name_H-M   'P 1'
#
loop_
_entity.id
_entity.type
_entity.pdbx_description
1 polymer ?
#
loop_
_entity_poly.entity_id
_entity_poly.type
_entity_poly.pdbx_seq_one_letter_code
_entity_poly.pdbx_strand_id
1 'polypeptide(L)' 'FGNHRVQVFNREGESLLVLGEAGRGKNQFYQPWGVTVLDSGEVLVADTYNHRIHNLGILVQ' A
#
# COMPACT_ATOMS: atom_id res chain seq x y z
N PHE A 1 5.41 -8.74 -13.15
CA PHE A 1 4.95 -9.02 -11.77
C PHE A 1 5.71 -8.12 -10.82
N GLY A 2 5.06 -7.63 -9.76
CA GLY A 2 5.74 -6.84 -8.73
C GLY A 2 5.92 -5.37 -9.11
N ASN A 3 4.85 -4.63 -9.39
CA ASN A 3 4.95 -3.18 -9.63
C ASN A 3 5.35 -2.36 -8.39
N HIS A 4 5.67 -3.02 -7.27
CA HIS A 4 6.14 -2.37 -6.04
C HIS A 4 5.20 -1.25 -5.56
N ARG A 5 3.90 -1.48 -5.62
CA ARG A 5 2.88 -0.45 -5.38
C ARG A 5 1.66 -1.00 -4.66
N VAL A 6 0.90 -0.09 -4.06
CA VAL A 6 -0.46 -0.30 -3.58
C VAL A 6 -1.41 0.54 -4.43
N GLN A 7 -2.60 0.03 -4.68
CA GLN A 7 -3.59 0.69 -5.52
C GLN A 7 -4.98 0.62 -4.87
N VAL A 8 -5.69 1.74 -4.89
CA VAL A 8 -7.04 1.88 -4.34
C VAL A 8 -8.02 1.98 -5.50
N PHE A 9 -9.12 1.24 -5.40
CA PHE A 9 -10.20 1.21 -6.38
C PHE A 9 -11.53 1.55 -5.68
N ASN A 10 -12.47 2.15 -6.42
CA ASN A 10 -13.87 2.19 -5.97
C ASN A 10 -14.56 0.84 -6.20
N ARG A 11 -15.84 0.74 -5.82
CA ARG A 11 -16.62 -0.49 -5.94
C ARG A 11 -16.90 -0.86 -7.40
N GLU A 12 -16.83 0.11 -8.29
CA GLU A 12 -17.00 -0.01 -9.73
C GLU A 12 -15.71 -0.45 -10.43
N GLY A 13 -14.59 -0.54 -9.70
CA GLY A 13 -13.28 -0.96 -10.21
C GLY A 13 -12.45 0.15 -10.86
N GLU A 14 -12.86 1.40 -10.72
CA GLU A 14 -12.09 2.55 -11.18
C GLU A 14 -10.89 2.79 -10.25
N SER A 15 -9.72 2.99 -10.84
CA SER A 15 -8.50 3.27 -10.10
C SER A 15 -8.50 4.70 -9.55
N LEU A 16 -8.60 4.84 -8.23
CA LEU A 16 -8.63 6.15 -7.56
C LEU A 16 -7.23 6.65 -7.21
N LEU A 17 -6.35 5.76 -6.76
CA LEU A 17 -5.03 6.13 -6.26
C LEU A 17 -4.02 5.01 -6.50
N VAL A 18 -2.80 5.40 -6.89
CA VAL A 18 -1.65 4.50 -7.01
C VAL A 18 -0.52 5.07 -6.16
N LEU A 19 0.00 4.27 -5.24
CA LEU A 19 1.07 4.66 -4.33
C LEU A 19 2.24 3.70 -4.47
N GLY A 20 3.44 4.26 -4.58
CA GLY A 20 4.67 3.51 -4.51
C GLY A 20 5.37 3.28 -5.83
N GLU A 21 6.67 3.05 -5.68
CA GLU A 21 7.60 2.59 -6.69
C GLU A 21 8.62 1.64 -6.03
N ALA A 22 9.43 0.97 -6.82
CA ALA A 22 10.45 0.05 -6.31
C ALA A 22 11.50 0.79 -5.47
N GLY A 23 11.73 0.33 -4.23
CA GLY A 23 12.81 0.83 -3.41
C GLY A 23 12.59 0.65 -1.91
N ARG A 24 13.44 1.30 -1.11
CA ARG A 24 13.45 1.17 0.36
C ARG A 24 13.15 2.49 1.08
N GLY A 25 13.04 3.58 0.31
CA GLY A 25 12.84 4.93 0.83
C GLY A 25 11.43 5.20 1.34
N LYS A 26 11.19 6.48 1.65
CA LYS A 26 9.86 6.99 1.97
C LYS A 26 8.97 6.84 0.73
N ASN A 27 7.75 6.33 0.92
CA ASN A 27 6.78 6.08 -0.14
C ASN A 27 7.25 5.09 -1.23
N GLN A 28 8.28 4.27 -0.96
CA GLN A 28 8.71 3.18 -1.84
C GLN A 28 8.41 1.82 -1.22
N PHE A 29 8.20 0.81 -2.05
CA PHE A 29 7.99 -0.56 -1.61
C PHE A 29 8.96 -1.53 -2.25
N TYR A 30 9.19 -2.64 -1.57
CA TYR A 30 9.94 -3.75 -2.08
C TYR A 30 9.18 -5.05 -1.87
N GLN A 31 8.49 -5.47 -2.94
CA GLN A 31 7.56 -6.58 -2.98
C GLN A 31 6.60 -6.58 -1.77
N PRO A 32 5.61 -5.67 -1.74
CA PRO A 32 4.59 -5.71 -0.70
C PRO A 32 3.62 -6.88 -0.96
N TRP A 33 3.29 -7.68 0.06
CA TRP A 33 2.44 -8.87 -0.09
C TRP A 33 1.13 -8.84 0.71
N GLY A 34 1.06 -8.06 1.77
CA GLY A 34 -0.11 -7.98 2.64
C GLY A 34 -0.62 -6.56 2.77
N VAL A 35 -1.93 -6.40 2.86
CA VAL A 35 -2.60 -5.13 3.17
C VAL A 35 -3.74 -5.40 4.14
N THR A 36 -3.93 -4.50 5.11
CA THR A 36 -5.08 -4.50 6.00
C THR A 36 -5.53 -3.06 6.27
N VAL A 37 -6.79 -2.92 6.68
CA VAL A 37 -7.40 -1.66 7.08
C VAL A 37 -7.82 -1.80 8.54
N LEU A 38 -7.37 -0.90 9.38
CA LEU A 38 -7.78 -0.85 10.79
C LEU A 38 -9.18 -0.24 10.93
N ASP A 39 -9.81 -0.43 12.08
CA ASP A 39 -11.12 0.21 12.39
C ASP A 39 -11.06 1.74 12.33
N SER A 40 -9.86 2.34 12.47
CA SER A 40 -9.61 3.78 12.27
C SER A 40 -9.67 4.23 10.80
N GLY A 41 -9.71 3.29 9.86
CA GLY A 41 -9.56 3.53 8.42
C GLY A 41 -8.12 3.58 7.94
N GLU A 42 -7.12 3.47 8.83
CA GLU A 42 -5.71 3.45 8.46
C GLU A 42 -5.33 2.19 7.69
N VAL A 43 -4.50 2.36 6.67
CA VAL A 43 -4.04 1.26 5.82
C VAL A 43 -2.61 0.87 6.17
N LEU A 44 -2.43 -0.38 6.57
CA LEU A 44 -1.13 -0.98 6.87
C LEU A 44 -0.74 -1.97 5.76
N VAL A 45 0.52 -1.90 5.34
CA VAL A 45 1.06 -2.73 4.26
C VAL A 45 2.27 -3.49 4.78
N ALA A 46 2.30 -4.81 4.53
CA ALA A 46 3.49 -5.61 4.73
C ALA A 46 4.44 -5.39 3.55
N ASP A 47 5.44 -4.52 3.74
CA ASP A 47 6.49 -4.21 2.79
C ASP A 47 7.60 -5.26 2.90
N THR A 48 7.27 -6.48 2.45
CA THR A 48 7.90 -7.74 2.87
C THR A 48 9.41 -7.77 2.74
N TYR A 49 9.97 -7.32 1.62
CA TYR A 49 11.42 -7.35 1.40
C TYR A 49 12.15 -6.10 1.92
N ASN A 50 11.42 -5.15 2.49
CA ASN A 50 11.97 -4.12 3.35
C ASN A 50 11.83 -4.46 4.84
N HIS A 51 11.27 -5.64 5.17
CA HIS A 51 11.14 -6.15 6.53
C HIS A 51 10.44 -5.18 7.48
N ARG A 52 9.41 -4.48 6.99
CA ARG A 52 8.65 -3.48 7.77
C ARG A 52 7.17 -3.57 7.51
N ILE A 53 6.40 -3.08 8.48
CA ILE A 53 5.01 -2.66 8.25
C ILE A 53 5.04 -1.18 7.90
N HIS A 54 4.39 -0.81 6.81
CA HIS A 54 4.30 0.56 6.32
C HIS A 54 2.87 1.07 6.50
N ASN A 55 2.69 2.14 7.28
CA ASN A 55 1.44 2.90 7.30
C ASN A 55 1.43 3.83 6.09
N LEU A 56 0.42 3.72 5.23
CA LEU A 56 0.33 4.52 4.00
C LEU A 56 0.07 6.01 4.25
N GLY A 57 -0.36 6.38 5.46
CA GLY A 57 -0.73 7.77 5.78
C GLY A 57 -1.99 8.24 5.06
N ILE A 58 -2.82 7.30 4.58
CA ILE A 58 -4.14 7.55 4.03
C ILE A 58 -5.21 6.89 4.90
N LEU A 59 -6.42 7.42 4.85
CA LEU A 59 -7.60 6.81 5.44
C LEU A 59 -8.52 6.33 4.31
N VAL A 60 -9.08 5.14 4.48
CA VAL A 60 -10.16 4.62 3.64
C VAL A 60 -11.43 4.46 4.48
N GLN A 61 -12.58 4.82 3.90
CA GLN A 61 -13.91 4.73 4.51
C GLN A 61 -14.83 3.87 3.65
#